data_AF-A0A349YRE4-F1
#
_entry.id   AF-A0A349YRE4-F1
#
_cell.length_a   1.000
_cell.length_b   1.000
_cell.length_c   1.000
_cell.angle_alpha   90.00
_cell.angle_beta   90.00
_cell.angle_gamma   90.00
#
_symmetry.space_group_name_H-M   'P 1'
#
loop_
_entity.id
_entity.type
_entity.pdbx_description
1 polymer ?
#
loop_
_entity_poly.entity_id
_entity_poly.type
_entity_poly.pdbx_seq_one_letter_code
_entity_poly.pdbx_strand_id
1 'polypeptide(L)'
;MRRTTKKERKENANRFYNMFMNSNCNQAAIVVERVESSNPNINRCKFIAVSSTLAFMESSIVIAESVSGITGCFMELLDDIKPGKGTEKIYFDDGFNDWLEETYKFRITYRDGLVFMLEKNIEKHSK
;
A
#
# COMPACT_ATOMS: atom_id res chain seq x y z
N MET A 1 10.83 -19.05 6.12
CA MET A 1 10.95 -17.67 5.57
C MET A 1 11.09 -16.71 6.74
N ARG A 2 12.07 -15.79 6.72
CA ARG A 2 12.29 -14.83 7.82
C ARG A 2 11.11 -13.84 7.85
N ARG A 3 10.58 -13.54 9.04
CA ARG A 3 9.50 -12.57 9.22
C ARG A 3 10.01 -11.15 8.99
N THR A 4 9.32 -10.37 8.15
CA THR A 4 9.63 -8.96 7.92
C THR A 4 9.29 -8.14 9.18
N THR A 5 10.28 -7.45 9.71
CA THR A 5 10.17 -6.59 10.88
C THR A 5 9.44 -5.28 10.54
N LYS A 6 8.93 -4.57 11.56
CA LYS A 6 8.29 -3.25 11.36
C LYS A 6 9.24 -2.24 10.71
N LYS A 7 10.53 -2.25 11.10
CA LYS A 7 11.55 -1.39 10.50
C LYS A 7 11.73 -1.68 9.01
N GLU A 8 11.87 -2.95 8.63
CA GLU A 8 11.98 -3.36 7.23
C GLU A 8 10.71 -3.00 6.43
N ARG A 9 9.51 -3.16 7.01
CA ARG A 9 8.26 -2.74 6.35
C ARG A 9 8.22 -1.24 6.09
N LYS A 10 8.64 -0.42 7.05
CA LYS A 10 8.74 1.04 6.87
C LYS A 10 9.70 1.42 5.76
N GLU A 11 10.87 0.80 5.72
CA GLU A 11 11.86 1.00 4.65
C GLU A 11 11.29 0.58 3.29
N ASN A 12 10.61 -0.57 3.23
CA ASN A 12 9.95 -1.09 2.04
C ASN A 12 8.80 -0.17 1.56
N ALA A 13 7.98 0.35 2.47
CA ALA A 13 6.88 1.27 2.16
C ALA A 13 7.39 2.56 1.52
N ASN A 14 8.44 3.15 2.10
CA ASN A 14 9.08 4.34 1.56
C ASN A 14 9.72 4.06 0.19
N ARG A 15 10.42 2.93 0.06
CA ARG A 15 11.02 2.50 -1.21
C ARG A 15 9.97 2.29 -2.28
N PHE A 16 8.89 1.57 -1.96
CA PHE A 16 7.75 1.34 -2.84
C PHE A 16 7.14 2.66 -3.31
N TYR A 17 6.82 3.57 -2.39
CA TYR A 17 6.22 4.86 -2.74
C TYR A 17 7.13 5.69 -3.63
N ASN A 18 8.42 5.81 -3.28
CA ASN A 18 9.38 6.57 -4.09
C ASN A 18 9.55 5.95 -5.49
N MET A 19 9.65 4.63 -5.60
CA MET A 19 9.73 3.95 -6.90
C MET A 19 8.43 4.13 -7.69
N PHE A 20 7.28 3.94 -7.06
CA PHE A 20 5.98 4.12 -7.70
C PHE A 20 5.92 5.53 -8.26
N MET A 21 6.03 6.57 -7.44
CA MET A 21 5.89 7.96 -7.85
C MET A 21 6.88 8.39 -8.94
N ASN A 22 8.15 7.96 -8.87
CA ASN A 22 9.20 8.39 -9.82
C ASN A 22 9.35 7.47 -11.05
N SER A 23 8.63 6.35 -11.14
CA SER A 23 8.68 5.46 -12.32
C SER A 23 7.88 6.00 -13.51
N ASN A 24 8.15 5.47 -14.71
CA ASN A 24 7.32 5.73 -15.89
C ASN A 24 6.00 4.93 -15.90
N CYS A 25 5.81 4.02 -14.94
CA CYS A 25 4.56 3.28 -14.78
C CYS A 25 3.55 4.15 -14.05
N ASN A 26 2.34 4.25 -14.59
CA ASN A 26 1.26 5.01 -13.97
C ASN A 26 0.51 4.22 -12.90
N GLN A 27 0.71 2.91 -12.88
CA GLN A 27 -0.01 1.99 -12.02
C GLN A 27 0.93 1.07 -11.24
N ALA A 28 0.51 0.71 -10.03
CA ALA A 28 1.18 -0.26 -9.18
C ALA A 28 0.16 -1.16 -8.48
N ALA A 29 0.48 -2.43 -8.33
CA ALA A 29 -0.38 -3.39 -7.65
C ALA A 29 0.12 -3.67 -6.22
N ILE A 30 -0.82 -3.72 -5.28
CA ILE A 30 -0.62 -4.26 -3.94
C ILE A 30 -1.43 -5.54 -3.83
N VAL A 31 -0.76 -6.63 -3.48
CA VAL A 31 -1.40 -7.92 -3.17
C VAL A 31 -1.64 -8.01 -1.68
N VAL A 32 -2.81 -8.55 -1.31
CA VAL A 32 -3.26 -8.77 0.05
C VAL A 32 -3.07 -10.24 0.41
N GLU A 33 -2.15 -10.53 1.31
CA GLU A 33 -2.00 -11.86 1.90
C GLU A 33 -2.74 -11.90 3.24
N ARG A 34 -3.78 -12.73 3.32
CA ARG A 34 -4.47 -13.02 4.59
C ARG A 34 -3.74 -14.15 5.29
N VAL A 35 -3.41 -13.94 6.56
CA VAL A 35 -2.77 -14.94 7.39
C VAL A 35 -3.80 -15.48 8.35
N GLU A 36 -4.06 -16.77 8.28
CA GLU A 36 -5.01 -17.43 9.18
C GLU A 36 -4.60 -17.25 10.64
N SER A 37 -5.60 -17.06 11.49
CA SER A 37 -5.43 -17.01 12.93
C SER A 37 -6.44 -17.95 13.58
N SER A 38 -5.99 -18.66 14.61
CA SER A 38 -6.88 -19.42 15.49
C SER A 38 -7.76 -18.52 16.35
N ASN A 39 -7.43 -17.23 16.47
CA ASN A 39 -8.26 -16.24 17.14
C ASN A 39 -9.18 -15.54 16.12
N PRO A 40 -10.51 -15.71 16.19
CA PRO A 40 -11.45 -15.13 15.24
C PRO A 40 -11.47 -13.59 15.26
N ASN A 41 -10.98 -12.95 16.34
CA ASN A 41 -10.88 -11.50 16.44
C ASN A 41 -9.62 -10.93 15.75
N ILE A 42 -8.72 -11.78 15.25
CA ILE A 42 -7.52 -11.37 14.54
C ILE A 42 -7.75 -11.53 13.05
N ASN A 43 -7.83 -10.42 12.33
CA ASN A 43 -7.83 -10.40 10.88
C ASN A 43 -6.44 -10.01 10.39
N ARG A 44 -5.50 -10.95 10.42
CA ARG A 44 -4.12 -10.67 10.04
C ARG A 44 -3.98 -10.57 8.53
N CYS A 45 -3.43 -9.46 8.09
CA CYS A 45 -3.25 -9.10 6.69
C CYS A 45 -1.83 -8.59 6.47
N LYS A 46 -1.26 -8.88 5.29
CA LYS A 46 -0.05 -8.22 4.80
C LYS A 46 -0.32 -7.59 3.44
N PHE A 47 0.25 -6.42 3.22
CA PHE A 47 0.35 -5.81 1.91
C PHE A 47 1.70 -6.12 1.31
N ILE A 48 1.66 -6.62 0.09
CA ILE A 48 2.83 -7.04 -0.68
C ILE A 48 2.87 -6.18 -1.95
N ALA A 49 3.95 -5.42 -2.12
CA ALA A 49 4.18 -4.68 -3.35
C ALA A 49 4.82 -5.58 -4.40
N VAL A 50 4.33 -5.47 -5.63
CA VAL A 50 4.92 -6.12 -6.80
C VAL A 50 5.57 -5.03 -7.66
N SER A 51 6.91 -5.05 -7.78
CA SER A 51 7.64 -4.11 -8.63
C SER A 51 7.41 -4.47 -10.10
N SER A 52 6.83 -3.56 -10.89
CA SER A 52 6.27 -3.86 -12.21
C SER A 52 7.21 -3.63 -13.41
N THR A 53 8.50 -3.39 -13.22
CA THR A 53 9.43 -3.21 -14.35
C THR A 53 10.43 -4.35 -14.47
N LEU A 54 10.10 -5.36 -15.27
CA LEU A 54 11.08 -6.17 -16.04
C LEU A 54 12.24 -6.86 -15.28
N ALA A 55 12.10 -7.26 -14.02
CA ALA A 55 13.14 -8.02 -13.32
C ALA A 55 12.59 -9.25 -12.60
N PHE A 56 12.82 -10.41 -13.21
CA PHE A 56 12.68 -11.78 -12.68
C PHE A 56 13.50 -12.06 -11.39
N MET A 57 13.88 -11.05 -10.60
CA MET A 57 14.86 -11.18 -9.51
C MET A 57 14.58 -10.36 -8.24
N GLU A 58 13.70 -9.35 -8.25
CA GLU A 58 13.32 -8.68 -6.99
C GLU A 58 12.16 -9.41 -6.32
N SER A 59 12.47 -10.05 -5.18
CA SER A 59 11.48 -10.68 -4.30
C SER A 59 10.38 -9.69 -3.94
N SER A 60 9.12 -10.14 -4.03
CA SER A 60 7.97 -9.41 -3.50
C SER A 60 8.24 -8.92 -2.07
N ILE A 61 8.01 -7.63 -1.80
CA ILE A 61 8.33 -7.02 -0.51
C ILE A 61 7.06 -6.76 0.30
N VAL A 62 7.10 -7.08 1.60
CA VAL A 62 6.03 -6.71 2.53
C VAL A 62 6.19 -5.24 2.89
N ILE A 63 5.17 -4.45 2.61
CA ILE A 63 5.14 -2.99 2.86
C ILE A 63 4.28 -2.63 4.07
N ALA A 64 3.36 -3.50 4.50
CA ALA A 64 2.58 -3.34 5.73
C ALA A 64 2.07 -4.70 6.24
N GLU A 65 1.85 -4.83 7.55
CA GLU A 65 1.26 -5.98 8.22
C GLU A 65 0.41 -5.51 9.42
N SER A 66 -0.87 -5.86 9.42
CA SER A 66 -1.76 -5.53 10.53
C SER A 66 -2.61 -6.71 10.96
N VAL A 67 -2.99 -6.72 12.23
CA VAL A 67 -3.99 -7.64 12.82
C VAL A 67 -5.42 -7.11 12.67
N SER A 68 -5.57 -5.85 12.24
CA SER A 68 -6.85 -5.16 12.04
C SER A 68 -7.28 -5.15 10.57
N GLY A 69 -6.85 -6.15 9.79
CA GLY A 69 -7.17 -6.32 8.39
C GLY A 69 -6.62 -5.23 7.47
N ILE A 70 -7.30 -5.04 6.34
CA ILE A 70 -6.95 -4.10 5.26
C ILE A 70 -6.82 -2.66 5.78
N THR A 71 -7.74 -2.22 6.63
CA THR A 71 -7.71 -0.87 7.22
C THR A 71 -6.41 -0.64 7.96
N GLY A 72 -6.01 -1.57 8.83
CA GLY A 72 -4.78 -1.45 9.58
C GLY A 72 -3.53 -1.49 8.70
N CYS A 73 -3.55 -2.24 7.59
CA CYS A 73 -2.45 -2.24 6.63
C CYS A 73 -2.34 -0.91 5.88
N PHE A 74 -3.46 -0.29 5.48
CA PHE A 74 -3.42 1.06 4.91
C PHE A 74 -2.90 2.08 5.92
N MET A 75 -3.36 2.03 7.18
CA MET A 75 -2.88 2.95 8.22
C MET A 75 -1.36 2.85 8.41
N GLU A 76 -0.81 1.63 8.53
CA GLU A 76 0.65 1.44 8.65
C GLU A 76 1.39 1.93 7.40
N LEU A 77 0.95 1.52 6.20
CA LEU A 77 1.57 1.92 4.94
C LEU A 77 1.62 3.45 4.80
N LEU A 78 0.50 4.12 5.02
CA LEU A 78 0.34 5.54 4.80
C LEU A 78 1.08 6.37 5.86
N ASP A 79 1.12 5.90 7.12
CA ASP A 79 1.91 6.52 8.18
C ASP A 79 3.41 6.33 7.97
N ASP A 80 3.83 5.17 7.46
CA ASP A 80 5.25 4.93 7.15
C ASP A 80 5.75 5.80 5.98
N ILE A 81 4.90 6.07 4.99
CA ILE A 81 5.21 6.95 3.84
C ILE A 81 5.19 8.43 4.25
N LYS A 82 4.16 8.87 4.98
CA LYS A 82 4.01 10.24 5.48
C LYS A 82 3.57 10.20 6.95
N PRO A 83 4.52 10.27 7.90
CA PRO A 83 4.23 10.18 9.33
C PRO A 83 3.20 11.22 9.79
N GLY A 84 2.22 10.76 10.57
CA GLY A 84 1.12 11.58 11.10
C GLY A 84 -0.04 11.79 10.14
N LYS A 85 0.08 11.41 8.86
CA LYS A 85 -1.02 11.52 7.88
C LYS A 85 -1.84 10.25 7.76
N GLY A 86 -1.23 9.07 7.90
CA GLY A 86 -1.90 7.77 7.67
C GLY A 86 -3.08 7.46 8.58
N THR A 87 -3.32 8.27 9.61
CA THR A 87 -4.43 8.12 10.56
C THR A 87 -5.52 9.20 10.41
N GLU A 88 -5.36 10.17 9.50
CA GLU A 88 -6.35 11.24 9.29
C GLU A 88 -7.65 10.73 8.65
N LYS A 89 -7.57 9.63 7.89
CA LYS A 89 -8.72 9.00 7.23
C LYS A 89 -8.53 7.50 7.11
N ILE A 90 -9.58 6.72 7.34
CA ILE A 90 -9.51 5.25 7.27
C ILE A 90 -10.09 4.72 5.96
N TYR A 91 -9.65 3.52 5.55
CA TYR A 91 -9.99 2.92 4.26
C TYR A 91 -11.49 2.82 3.94
N PHE A 92 -12.34 2.69 4.97
CA PHE A 92 -13.79 2.58 4.80
C PHE A 92 -14.53 3.92 4.89
N ASP A 93 -13.83 5.03 5.16
CA ASP A 93 -14.46 6.35 5.22
C ASP A 93 -14.84 6.85 3.82
N ASP A 94 -15.96 7.58 3.76
CA ASP A 94 -16.38 8.27 2.55
C ASP A 94 -15.32 9.31 2.12
N GLY A 95 -14.98 9.30 0.83
CA GLY A 95 -13.94 10.17 0.27
C GLY A 95 -12.51 9.78 0.68
N PHE A 96 -12.26 8.54 1.14
CA PHE A 96 -10.91 8.04 1.38
C PHE A 96 -10.03 8.15 0.13
N ASN A 97 -10.60 7.86 -1.04
CA ASN A 97 -9.85 7.88 -2.31
C ASN A 97 -9.44 9.30 -2.71
N ASP A 98 -10.33 10.28 -2.54
CA ASP A 98 -10.04 11.68 -2.84
C ASP A 98 -8.94 12.21 -1.92
N TRP A 99 -9.01 11.88 -0.63
CA TRP A 99 -7.97 12.22 0.34
C TRP A 99 -6.62 11.57 0.02
N LEU A 100 -6.61 10.30 -0.41
CA LEU A 100 -5.41 9.63 -0.90
C LEU A 100 -4.80 10.38 -2.09
N GLU A 101 -5.64 10.80 -3.03
CA GLU A 101 -5.22 11.50 -4.23
C GLU A 101 -4.60 12.86 -3.90
N GLU A 102 -5.23 13.64 -3.01
CA GLU A 102 -4.73 14.94 -2.56
C GLU A 102 -3.43 14.81 -1.77
N THR A 103 -3.39 13.88 -0.82
CA THR A 103 -2.33 13.76 0.18
C THR A 103 -1.14 12.95 -0.31
N TYR A 104 -1.37 11.86 -1.01
CA TYR A 104 -0.36 10.89 -1.46
C TYR A 104 -0.16 10.86 -2.97
N LYS A 105 -0.94 11.63 -3.75
CA LYS A 105 -0.79 11.78 -5.21
C LYS A 105 -1.04 10.48 -6.00
N PHE A 106 -1.78 9.55 -5.40
CA PHE A 106 -2.30 8.37 -6.07
C PHE A 106 -3.70 8.04 -5.54
N ARG A 107 -4.45 7.25 -6.30
CA ARG A 107 -5.78 6.76 -5.93
C ARG A 107 -5.89 5.26 -6.17
N ILE A 108 -6.83 4.61 -5.50
CA ILE A 108 -7.22 3.22 -5.76
C ILE A 108 -8.20 3.21 -6.92
N THR A 109 -7.87 2.53 -8.03
CA THR A 109 -8.73 2.41 -9.22
C THR A 109 -9.37 1.04 -9.35
N TYR A 110 -8.81 0.03 -8.69
CA TYR A 110 -9.37 -1.31 -8.63
C TYR A 110 -9.17 -1.91 -7.23
N ARG A 111 -10.19 -2.63 -6.76
CA ARG A 111 -10.18 -3.35 -5.49
C ARG A 111 -11.12 -4.56 -5.54
N ASP A 112 -10.65 -5.72 -5.12
CA ASP A 112 -11.46 -6.93 -4.93
C ASP A 112 -11.26 -7.59 -3.54
N GLY A 113 -10.43 -6.97 -2.70
CA GLY A 113 -10.07 -7.48 -1.37
C GLY A 113 -8.91 -8.48 -1.34
N LEU A 114 -8.36 -8.81 -2.52
CA LEU A 114 -7.12 -9.58 -2.72
C LEU A 114 -6.04 -8.73 -3.39
N VAL A 115 -6.44 -7.78 -4.24
CA VAL A 115 -5.55 -6.88 -4.98
C VAL A 115 -6.11 -5.46 -4.92
N PHE A 116 -5.20 -4.51 -4.76
CA PHE A 116 -5.45 -3.09 -4.97
C PHE A 116 -4.60 -2.60 -6.13
N MET A 117 -5.23 -1.99 -7.14
CA MET A 117 -4.50 -1.25 -8.16
C MET A 117 -4.47 0.23 -7.76
N LEU A 118 -3.27 0.77 -7.66
CA LEU A 118 -3.02 2.18 -7.45
C LEU A 118 -2.73 2.84 -8.80
N GLU A 119 -3.23 4.05 -9.00
CA GLU A 119 -2.95 4.88 -10.15
C GLU A 119 -2.47 6.26 -9.69
N LYS A 120 -1.41 6.77 -10.31
CA LYS A 120 -0.92 8.11 -10.03
C LYS A 120 -1.93 9.16 -10.46
N ASN A 121 -2.00 10.24 -9.68
CA ASN A 121 -2.53 11.48 -10.20
C ASN A 121 -1.47 12.13 -11.10
N ILE A 122 -1.60 11.91 -12.41
CA ILE A 122 -0.80 12.62 -13.40
C ILE A 122 -1.53 13.93 -13.63
N GLU A 123 -1.03 15.02 -13.04
CA GLU A 123 -1.44 16.34 -13.50
C GLU A 123 -1.15 16.39 -15.01
N LYS A 124 -2.21 16.37 -15.82
CA LYS A 124 -2.09 16.68 -17.23
C LYS A 124 -1.63 18.13 -17.26
N HIS A 125 -0.34 18.37 -17.46
CA HIS A 125 0.11 19.64 -18.00
C HIS A 125 -0.56 19.74 -19.38
N SER A 126 -1.69 20.43 -19.43
CA SER A 126 -2.26 20.96 -20.66
C SER A 126 -1.15 21.76 -21.32
N LYS A 127 -0.66 21.25 -22.45
CA LYS A 127 0.16 22.02 -23.38
C LYS A 127 -0.68 23.13 -23.98
#